data_AF-A0A7X7KIH4-F1
#
_entry.id   AF-A0A7X7KIH4-F1
#
_cell.length_a   1.000
_cell.length_b   1.000
_cell.length_c   1.000
_cell.angle_alpha   90.00
_cell.angle_beta   90.00
_cell.angle_gamma   90.00
#
_symmetry.space_group_name_H-M   'P 1'
#
loop_
_entity.id
_entity.type
_entity.pdbx_description
1 polymer ?
#
loop_
_entity_poly.entity_id
_entity_poly.type
_entity_poly.pdbx_seq_one_letter_code
_entity_poly.pdbx_strand_id
1 'polypeptide(L)'
;MKRHAMIVFLLAAVFCFAKIQAPVSAGVSPVGDVVPGLPWNSSTTGYIGQNTEGTLTVDEGSELLSSAGYIGYNLNATGKATVEGDGSKWTNGSNLLVGYSGNGTLDVTGGAAVTCFNAHIGNQSGSIGKVKVEGGGSTWTSNGYTVYVGDYGNGTLEITSGAAVIDKQGYVGYRSNSTGAVVVDGPNSKWTNSLNLGVGYYGVGTLSITNGAEVSNGSQSYIGASEGGSGAVTVAGANSKWTNNDALSVGHYGNGTLDIQAGARVSNTNCRIAHGTGTVATVKVEGAGSTWSNNGYLYVGEYGNTAFQITSGGHVSNTNGYISYAPSTRVTAVVEGTGSTWTNSGTLYVGYFGYGTLHIAGGATVSAKSVSLLHNSPGLALLAIDVGFGSSLSIDNGAGSLTNQYGGKIRFLAGAAAETTGVHSPIAAGSWLYPHNCQAVGGTWNSTTRQFTVSDVQSGTPGEMSTLNLTDIQRLLINDESTGWGLGASFPYKAGNVGLNFTAAAVGGETLADLVDLLEPDQLVKGAWDCAGGGAGYAAGDPVYLSFAVGAGLSRKDLQIWHFDGADWTAFDAMDLTCNDGWASFTISDFGTYAVTAVPEPGTSALLAAALVCAVICVWRKRR
;
A
#
# COMPACT_ATOMS: atom_id res chain seq x y z
N MET A 1 13.81 -3.82 95.14
CA MET A 1 14.28 -4.95 95.97
C MET A 1 14.84 -6.03 95.05
N LYS A 2 16.12 -6.38 95.24
CA LYS A 2 16.84 -7.67 95.02
C LYS A 2 16.28 -8.66 93.97
N ARG A 3 17.03 -9.37 93.13
CA ARG A 3 18.48 -9.56 92.82
C ARG A 3 18.52 -10.58 91.65
N HIS A 4 19.46 -10.40 90.70
CA HIS A 4 20.38 -11.41 90.10
C HIS A 4 19.79 -12.72 89.53
N ALA A 5 19.82 -12.95 88.21
CA ALA A 5 20.95 -13.42 87.38
C ALA A 5 20.87 -14.94 87.11
N MET A 6 21.01 -15.34 85.84
CA MET A 6 22.05 -16.26 85.35
C MET A 6 21.62 -16.95 84.03
N ILE A 7 22.45 -16.73 83.00
CA ILE A 7 22.45 -17.39 81.69
C ILE A 7 23.05 -18.79 81.84
N VAL A 8 22.44 -19.84 81.25
CA VAL A 8 23.14 -21.00 80.67
C VAL A 8 22.33 -21.57 79.48
N PHE A 9 22.98 -21.68 78.33
CA PHE A 9 22.57 -22.35 77.09
C PHE A 9 22.71 -23.88 77.20
N LEU A 10 21.78 -24.67 76.63
CA LEU A 10 22.13 -25.84 75.80
C LEU A 10 20.94 -26.35 74.95
N LEU A 11 21.23 -26.62 73.67
CA LEU A 11 20.38 -27.13 72.60
C LEU A 11 19.78 -28.52 72.86
N ALA A 12 18.58 -28.78 72.32
CA ALA A 12 18.28 -30.02 71.58
C ALA A 12 16.99 -29.89 70.72
N ALA A 13 17.22 -29.84 69.41
CA ALA A 13 16.38 -30.27 68.28
C ALA A 13 14.84 -30.32 68.41
N VAL A 14 14.17 -29.34 67.80
CA VAL A 14 12.79 -29.52 67.28
C VAL A 14 12.91 -29.94 65.82
N PHE A 15 12.49 -31.18 65.53
CA PHE A 15 12.23 -31.64 64.17
C PHE A 15 11.08 -30.82 63.58
N CYS A 16 11.42 -29.85 62.74
CA CYS A 16 10.44 -29.16 61.91
C CYS A 16 10.18 -30.04 60.68
N PHE A 17 9.07 -30.76 60.66
CA PHE A 17 8.49 -31.26 59.42
C PHE A 17 7.96 -30.05 58.64
N ALA A 18 8.85 -29.37 57.92
CA ALA A 18 8.42 -28.50 56.84
C ALA A 18 7.89 -29.39 55.72
N LYS A 19 6.57 -29.53 55.65
CA LYS A 19 5.93 -29.90 54.38
C LYS A 19 6.31 -28.80 53.38
N ILE A 20 7.28 -29.08 52.52
CA ILE A 20 7.44 -28.36 51.25
C ILE A 20 6.28 -28.82 50.37
N GLN A 21 5.10 -28.25 50.60
CA GLN A 21 4.10 -28.11 49.54
C GLN A 21 4.44 -26.79 48.87
N ALA A 22 4.99 -26.86 47.66
CA ALA A 22 4.94 -25.72 46.75
C ALA A 22 3.48 -25.26 46.67
N PRO A 23 3.19 -23.95 46.74
CA PRO A 23 1.83 -23.50 46.52
C PRO A 23 1.44 -23.95 45.12
N VAL A 24 0.41 -24.78 45.00
CA VAL A 24 -0.38 -24.79 43.78
C VAL A 24 -0.93 -23.36 43.71
N SER A 25 -0.42 -22.56 42.77
CA SER A 25 -0.86 -21.19 42.59
C SER A 25 -2.36 -21.22 42.30
N ALA A 26 -3.17 -20.58 43.15
CA ALA A 26 -4.63 -20.61 42.99
C ALA A 26 -5.08 -20.10 41.61
N GLY A 27 -4.24 -19.29 40.94
CA GLY A 27 -4.47 -18.76 39.61
C GLY A 27 -3.82 -19.52 38.44
N VAL A 28 -3.59 -20.84 38.54
CA VAL A 28 -3.31 -21.66 37.33
C VAL A 28 -4.32 -22.78 37.24
N SER A 29 -5.22 -22.69 36.26
CA SER A 29 -6.42 -23.53 36.18
C SER A 29 -6.52 -24.26 34.83
N PRO A 30 -6.38 -25.59 34.80
CA PRO A 30 -6.59 -26.41 33.61
C PRO A 30 -8.03 -26.96 33.57
N VAL A 31 -8.63 -27.01 32.37
CA VAL A 31 -9.90 -27.71 32.12
C VAL A 31 -9.76 -28.56 30.86
N GLY A 32 -10.26 -29.79 30.90
CA GLY A 32 -10.17 -30.73 29.78
C GLY A 32 -8.76 -31.28 29.57
N ASP A 33 -8.35 -31.42 28.31
CA ASP A 33 -7.11 -32.07 27.89
C ASP A 33 -5.89 -31.15 28.04
N VAL A 34 -5.39 -31.03 29.27
CA VAL A 34 -4.13 -30.33 29.58
C VAL A 34 -3.14 -31.33 30.18
N VAL A 35 -2.09 -31.64 29.43
CA VAL A 35 -1.16 -32.73 29.76
C VAL A 35 0.31 -32.31 29.61
N PRO A 36 1.23 -32.83 30.45
CA PRO A 36 0.96 -33.59 31.67
C PRO A 36 0.18 -32.74 32.69
N GLY A 37 -0.34 -33.35 33.76
CA GLY A 37 -1.03 -32.58 34.81
C GLY A 37 -0.11 -31.51 35.41
N LEU A 38 -0.71 -30.38 35.81
CA LEU A 38 -0.01 -29.27 36.48
C LEU A 38 0.51 -29.68 37.88
N PRO A 39 1.51 -28.97 38.44
CA PRO A 39 2.20 -27.80 37.88
C PRO A 39 3.28 -28.18 36.86
N TRP A 40 3.43 -27.36 35.82
CA TRP A 40 4.56 -27.44 34.89
C TRP A 40 5.76 -26.68 35.42
N ASN A 41 6.94 -27.07 34.97
CA ASN A 41 8.21 -26.41 35.25
C ASN A 41 9.06 -26.28 33.97
N SER A 42 10.24 -25.68 34.07
CA SER A 42 11.16 -25.46 32.93
C SER A 42 11.65 -26.72 32.19
N SER A 43 11.40 -27.93 32.72
CA SER A 43 11.68 -29.20 32.03
C SER A 43 10.43 -29.82 31.37
N THR A 44 9.25 -29.27 31.62
CA THR A 44 7.97 -29.85 31.22
C THR A 44 7.55 -29.37 29.83
N THR A 45 7.37 -30.30 28.90
CA THR A 45 6.67 -30.00 27.65
C THR A 45 5.18 -30.03 27.92
N GLY A 46 4.54 -28.85 27.84
CA GLY A 46 3.12 -28.68 28.11
C GLY A 46 2.27 -28.75 26.85
N TYR A 47 1.13 -29.43 26.94
CA TYR A 47 0.13 -29.56 25.88
C TYR A 47 -1.23 -29.08 26.40
N ILE A 48 -1.87 -28.20 25.65
CA ILE A 48 -3.20 -27.66 25.89
C ILE A 48 -4.05 -28.05 24.69
N GLY A 49 -4.98 -28.97 24.87
CA GLY A 49 -5.68 -29.65 23.78
C GLY A 49 -4.73 -30.56 22.99
N GLN A 50 -4.25 -31.64 23.60
CA GLN A 50 -3.34 -32.56 22.91
C GLN A 50 -4.06 -33.37 21.83
N ASN A 51 -5.19 -33.98 22.19
CA ASN A 51 -6.01 -34.85 21.35
C ASN A 51 -7.46 -34.38 21.27
N THR A 52 -7.93 -33.69 22.31
CA THR A 52 -9.31 -33.18 22.42
C THR A 52 -9.29 -31.72 22.86
N GLU A 53 -10.41 -31.19 23.34
CA GLU A 53 -10.48 -29.82 23.83
C GLU A 53 -9.76 -29.69 25.20
N GLY A 54 -8.88 -28.70 25.30
CA GLY A 54 -8.22 -28.34 26.55
C GLY A 54 -8.07 -26.84 26.69
N THR A 55 -8.27 -26.33 27.90
CA THR A 55 -8.11 -24.91 28.21
C THR A 55 -7.22 -24.72 29.43
N LEU A 56 -6.37 -23.69 29.42
CA LEU A 56 -5.51 -23.33 30.53
C LEU A 56 -5.61 -21.83 30.81
N THR A 57 -5.88 -21.45 32.05
CA THR A 57 -5.80 -20.07 32.52
C THR A 57 -4.61 -19.89 33.46
N VAL A 58 -3.85 -18.80 33.27
CA VAL A 58 -2.81 -18.31 34.17
C VAL A 58 -3.19 -16.88 34.55
N ASP A 59 -3.63 -16.68 35.79
CA ASP A 59 -4.16 -15.43 36.30
C ASP A 59 -3.69 -15.13 37.75
N GLU A 60 -4.26 -14.09 38.36
CA GLU A 60 -4.00 -13.68 39.75
C GLU A 60 -2.51 -13.43 40.07
N GLY A 61 -1.72 -12.99 39.09
CA GLY A 61 -0.28 -12.76 39.27
C GLY A 61 0.57 -14.04 39.31
N SER A 62 0.00 -15.17 38.88
CA SER A 62 0.66 -16.48 38.89
C SER A 62 1.77 -16.59 37.86
N GLU A 63 2.77 -17.43 38.13
CA GLU A 63 3.83 -17.78 37.16
C GLU A 63 3.76 -19.26 36.79
N LEU A 64 3.70 -19.54 35.49
CA LEU A 64 3.80 -20.88 34.91
C LEU A 64 5.09 -21.00 34.08
N LEU A 65 5.83 -22.08 34.30
CA LEU A 65 7.03 -22.41 33.54
C LEU A 65 6.82 -23.68 32.70
N SER A 66 7.45 -23.74 31.54
CA SER A 66 7.47 -24.92 30.66
C SER A 66 8.77 -24.98 29.87
N SER A 67 9.21 -26.16 29.45
CA SER A 67 10.29 -26.30 28.47
C SER A 67 9.81 -25.88 27.08
N ALA A 68 8.63 -26.33 26.67
CA ALA A 68 7.94 -25.94 25.44
C ALA A 68 6.42 -26.00 25.67
N GLY A 69 5.67 -25.21 24.90
CA GLY A 69 4.21 -25.13 25.00
C GLY A 69 3.56 -25.42 23.67
N TYR A 70 2.56 -26.31 23.66
CA TYR A 70 1.75 -26.64 22.50
C TYR A 70 0.28 -26.36 22.81
N ILE A 71 -0.39 -25.62 21.93
CA ILE A 71 -1.81 -25.30 22.03
C ILE A 71 -2.50 -25.82 20.76
N GLY A 72 -3.42 -26.79 20.90
CA GLY A 72 -4.00 -27.49 19.76
C GLY A 72 -2.97 -28.35 19.04
N TYR A 73 -2.61 -29.48 19.65
CA TYR A 73 -1.49 -30.30 19.20
C TYR A 73 -1.84 -31.14 17.97
N ASN A 74 -2.68 -32.18 18.13
CA ASN A 74 -3.03 -33.08 17.04
C ASN A 74 -4.13 -32.52 16.12
N LEU A 75 -4.29 -33.15 14.95
CA LEU A 75 -5.37 -32.84 14.01
C LEU A 75 -6.72 -32.89 14.72
N ASN A 76 -7.57 -31.89 14.48
CA ASN A 76 -8.89 -31.69 15.10
C ASN A 76 -8.89 -31.41 16.62
N ALA A 77 -7.73 -31.42 17.30
CA ALA A 77 -7.64 -31.00 18.69
C ALA A 77 -7.79 -29.48 18.80
N THR A 78 -8.38 -28.99 19.89
CA THR A 78 -8.57 -27.56 20.15
C THR A 78 -7.95 -27.20 21.49
N GLY A 79 -6.97 -26.30 21.48
CA GLY A 79 -6.35 -25.77 22.68
C GLY A 79 -6.68 -24.28 22.85
N LYS A 80 -6.92 -23.86 24.09
CA LYS A 80 -6.99 -22.44 24.44
C LYS A 80 -6.15 -22.13 25.68
N ALA A 81 -5.23 -21.19 25.58
CA ALA A 81 -4.54 -20.63 26.74
C ALA A 81 -4.96 -19.17 26.96
N THR A 82 -5.16 -18.78 28.21
CA THR A 82 -5.39 -17.40 28.61
C THR A 82 -4.40 -17.04 29.70
N VAL A 83 -3.59 -16.01 29.47
CA VAL A 83 -2.69 -15.43 30.48
C VAL A 83 -3.20 -14.02 30.75
N GLU A 84 -3.77 -13.79 31.92
CA GLU A 84 -4.52 -12.57 32.20
C GLU A 84 -4.22 -11.97 33.58
N GLY A 85 -4.38 -10.66 33.68
CA GLY A 85 -4.16 -9.93 34.93
C GLY A 85 -2.71 -9.52 35.16
N ASP A 86 -2.55 -8.45 35.93
CA ASP A 86 -1.25 -7.82 36.16
C ASP A 86 -0.31 -8.78 36.92
N GLY A 87 0.91 -8.91 36.41
CA GLY A 87 1.93 -9.79 36.97
C GLY A 87 1.84 -11.27 36.58
N SER A 88 0.74 -11.72 35.96
CA SER A 88 0.60 -13.11 35.49
C SER A 88 1.57 -13.42 34.35
N LYS A 89 2.21 -14.60 34.41
CA LYS A 89 3.32 -14.96 33.52
C LYS A 89 3.26 -16.39 33.03
N TRP A 90 3.50 -16.59 31.74
CA TRP A 90 3.84 -17.90 31.19
C TRP A 90 5.17 -17.87 30.43
N THR A 91 6.17 -18.57 30.98
CA THR A 91 7.52 -18.64 30.42
C THR A 91 7.79 -20.02 29.82
N ASN A 92 8.09 -20.05 28.53
CA ASN A 92 8.51 -21.22 27.78
C ASN A 92 10.02 -21.14 27.53
N GLY A 93 10.78 -22.16 27.94
CA GLY A 93 12.23 -22.21 27.74
C GLY A 93 12.65 -22.40 26.27
N SER A 94 11.74 -22.89 25.43
CA SER A 94 11.94 -23.20 24.02
C SER A 94 10.74 -22.68 23.20
N ASN A 95 10.26 -23.45 22.24
CA ASN A 95 9.21 -23.04 21.32
C ASN A 95 7.84 -23.00 21.99
N LEU A 96 7.05 -21.99 21.62
CA LEU A 96 5.60 -21.91 21.86
C LEU A 96 4.87 -22.09 20.51
N LEU A 97 4.01 -23.09 20.41
CA LEU A 97 3.30 -23.42 19.18
C LEU A 97 1.79 -23.30 19.41
N VAL A 98 1.16 -22.37 18.70
CA VAL A 98 -0.28 -22.09 18.76
C VAL A 98 -0.90 -22.58 17.46
N GLY A 99 -1.67 -23.67 17.54
CA GLY A 99 -2.16 -24.42 16.39
C GLY A 99 -1.03 -25.23 15.76
N TYR A 100 -0.61 -26.32 16.39
CA TYR A 100 0.45 -27.19 15.86
C TYR A 100 -0.03 -27.93 14.60
N SER A 101 -0.80 -29.01 14.76
CA SER A 101 -1.58 -29.65 13.70
C SER A 101 -3.09 -29.36 13.85
N GLY A 102 -3.52 -28.91 15.03
CA GLY A 102 -4.91 -28.58 15.35
C GLY A 102 -5.21 -27.09 15.39
N ASN A 103 -6.19 -26.72 16.20
CA ASN A 103 -6.60 -25.34 16.42
C ASN A 103 -6.09 -24.85 17.77
N GLY A 104 -5.26 -23.81 17.79
CA GLY A 104 -4.76 -23.20 19.01
C GLY A 104 -5.17 -21.75 19.14
N THR A 105 -5.51 -21.33 20.36
CA THR A 105 -5.76 -19.92 20.71
C THR A 105 -4.96 -19.53 21.94
N LEU A 106 -4.30 -18.37 21.91
CA LEU A 106 -3.63 -17.76 23.05
C LEU A 106 -4.10 -16.32 23.24
N ASP A 107 -4.66 -16.03 24.40
CA ASP A 107 -5.04 -14.68 24.81
C ASP A 107 -4.07 -14.19 25.90
N VAL A 108 -3.44 -13.04 25.71
CA VAL A 108 -2.55 -12.37 26.70
C VAL A 108 -3.12 -11.00 27.00
N THR A 109 -3.66 -10.80 28.20
CA THR A 109 -4.45 -9.60 28.52
C THR A 109 -4.18 -9.02 29.90
N GLY A 110 -4.64 -7.79 30.14
CA GLY A 110 -4.72 -7.21 31.49
C GLY A 110 -3.37 -7.00 32.19
N GLY A 111 -2.28 -6.75 31.46
CA GLY A 111 -0.93 -6.57 32.03
C GLY A 111 -0.09 -7.84 32.13
N ALA A 112 -0.62 -8.98 31.66
CA ALA A 112 0.08 -10.25 31.67
C ALA A 112 1.26 -10.33 30.69
N ALA A 113 2.19 -11.26 30.93
CA ALA A 113 3.37 -11.46 30.09
C ALA A 113 3.55 -12.92 29.64
N VAL A 114 3.80 -13.13 28.36
CA VAL A 114 4.24 -14.42 27.80
C VAL A 114 5.67 -14.29 27.29
N THR A 115 6.50 -15.28 27.58
CA THR A 115 7.87 -15.35 27.05
C THR A 115 8.14 -16.73 26.44
N CYS A 116 8.80 -16.75 25.29
CA CYS A 116 9.26 -17.98 24.63
C CYS A 116 10.62 -17.76 23.94
N PHE A 117 11.22 -18.84 23.43
CA PHE A 117 12.43 -18.76 22.60
C PHE A 117 12.09 -18.53 21.12
N ASN A 118 11.18 -19.32 20.55
CA ASN A 118 10.57 -19.07 19.24
C ASN A 118 9.06 -19.26 19.33
N ALA A 119 8.33 -18.71 18.37
CA ALA A 119 6.89 -18.86 18.30
C ALA A 119 6.42 -19.28 16.91
N HIS A 120 5.44 -20.18 16.85
CA HIS A 120 4.75 -20.57 15.62
C HIS A 120 3.25 -20.45 15.83
N ILE A 121 2.57 -19.70 14.96
CA ILE A 121 1.11 -19.56 14.93
C ILE A 121 0.63 -20.19 13.62
N GLY A 122 -0.11 -21.29 13.69
CA GLY A 122 -0.45 -22.10 12.51
C GLY A 122 0.77 -22.84 11.97
N ASN A 123 1.29 -23.81 12.74
CA ASN A 123 2.56 -24.46 12.45
C ASN A 123 2.53 -25.43 11.27
N GLN A 124 1.57 -26.35 11.20
CA GLN A 124 1.48 -27.36 10.14
C GLN A 124 0.39 -27.05 9.11
N SER A 125 0.44 -27.73 7.96
CA SER A 125 -0.58 -27.59 6.93
C SER A 125 -1.97 -27.93 7.48
N GLY A 126 -2.93 -27.05 7.20
CA GLY A 126 -4.32 -27.17 7.69
C GLY A 126 -4.55 -26.74 9.14
N SER A 127 -3.49 -26.43 9.91
CA SER A 127 -3.64 -25.96 11.30
C SER A 127 -4.04 -24.49 11.36
N ILE A 128 -4.70 -24.11 12.47
CA ILE A 128 -5.12 -22.73 12.72
C ILE A 128 -4.57 -22.27 14.06
N GLY A 129 -3.73 -21.25 14.05
CA GLY A 129 -3.27 -20.57 15.25
C GLY A 129 -3.84 -19.17 15.36
N LYS A 130 -4.26 -18.77 16.56
CA LYS A 130 -4.71 -17.41 16.85
C LYS A 130 -4.05 -16.91 18.12
N VAL A 131 -3.44 -15.73 18.06
CA VAL A 131 -2.86 -15.06 19.24
C VAL A 131 -3.41 -13.65 19.33
N LYS A 132 -3.88 -13.29 20.52
CA LYS A 132 -4.30 -11.94 20.88
C LYS A 132 -3.45 -11.43 22.04
N VAL A 133 -2.82 -10.27 21.87
CA VAL A 133 -2.14 -9.54 22.94
C VAL A 133 -2.83 -8.19 23.07
N GLU A 134 -3.50 -7.95 24.19
CA GLU A 134 -4.41 -6.82 24.35
C GLU A 134 -4.29 -6.15 25.71
N GLY A 135 -4.28 -4.81 25.69
CA GLY A 135 -4.32 -3.99 26.89
C GLY A 135 -2.95 -3.48 27.31
N GLY A 136 -2.94 -2.28 27.89
CA GLY A 136 -1.72 -1.63 28.36
C GLY A 136 -0.95 -2.52 29.33
N GLY A 137 0.34 -2.70 29.08
CA GLY A 137 1.23 -3.52 29.89
C GLY A 137 1.26 -5.01 29.52
N SER A 138 0.31 -5.50 28.70
CA SER A 138 0.38 -6.87 28.20
C SER A 138 1.51 -7.04 27.20
N THR A 139 2.31 -8.09 27.38
CA THR A 139 3.51 -8.31 26.57
C THR A 139 3.65 -9.74 26.10
N TRP A 140 4.17 -9.91 24.89
CA TRP A 140 4.68 -11.18 24.40
C TRP A 140 6.10 -11.01 23.86
N THR A 141 7.05 -11.74 24.45
CA THR A 141 8.46 -11.65 24.08
C THR A 141 9.00 -12.99 23.58
N SER A 142 9.55 -13.00 22.36
CA SER A 142 10.29 -14.13 21.78
C SER A 142 11.80 -13.84 21.79
N ASN A 143 12.52 -14.40 22.77
CA ASN A 143 13.92 -14.05 23.06
C ASN A 143 14.95 -14.75 22.16
N GLY A 144 14.58 -15.84 21.49
CA GLY A 144 15.48 -16.66 20.71
C GLY A 144 15.77 -16.06 19.35
N TYR A 145 14.84 -16.22 18.40
CA TYR A 145 15.04 -15.72 17.04
C TYR A 145 13.75 -15.27 16.34
N THR A 146 12.71 -16.10 16.25
CA THR A 146 11.66 -15.84 15.25
C THR A 146 10.24 -16.04 15.77
N VAL A 147 9.33 -15.16 15.32
CA VAL A 147 7.87 -15.34 15.39
C VAL A 147 7.37 -15.61 13.96
N TYR A 148 6.76 -16.79 13.76
CA TYR A 148 6.12 -17.18 12.51
C TYR A 148 4.60 -17.07 12.66
N VAL A 149 3.97 -16.20 11.87
CA VAL A 149 2.52 -16.04 11.76
C VAL A 149 2.07 -16.67 10.44
N GLY A 150 1.49 -17.86 10.51
CA GLY A 150 1.27 -18.72 9.34
C GLY A 150 2.58 -19.33 8.87
N ASP A 151 3.02 -20.43 9.50
CA ASP A 151 4.25 -21.14 9.11
C ASP A 151 4.00 -22.04 7.89
N TYR A 152 3.40 -23.22 8.08
CA TYR A 152 2.79 -24.02 7.01
C TYR A 152 1.26 -23.93 6.99
N GLY A 153 0.65 -23.44 8.09
CA GLY A 153 -0.79 -23.34 8.26
C GLY A 153 -1.31 -21.91 8.18
N ASN A 154 -2.41 -21.66 8.89
CA ASN A 154 -3.04 -20.34 8.99
C ASN A 154 -2.77 -19.74 10.36
N GLY A 155 -2.15 -18.56 10.41
CA GLY A 155 -1.86 -17.87 11.67
C GLY A 155 -2.41 -16.45 11.70
N THR A 156 -2.96 -16.06 12.85
CA THR A 156 -3.37 -14.68 13.12
C THR A 156 -2.76 -14.15 14.41
N LEU A 157 -2.23 -12.93 14.37
CA LEU A 157 -1.73 -12.20 15.53
C LEU A 157 -2.39 -10.82 15.62
N GLU A 158 -3.06 -10.54 16.73
CA GLU A 158 -3.66 -9.25 17.04
C GLU A 158 -2.95 -8.59 18.21
N ILE A 159 -2.50 -7.35 18.03
CA ILE A 159 -1.80 -6.54 19.03
C ILE A 159 -2.59 -5.24 19.18
N THR A 160 -3.29 -5.09 20.31
CA THR A 160 -4.30 -4.03 20.45
C THR A 160 -4.24 -3.35 21.81
N SER A 161 -4.89 -2.18 21.89
CA SER A 161 -5.16 -1.49 23.16
C SER A 161 -3.91 -1.20 24.02
N GLY A 162 -2.76 -0.91 23.39
CA GLY A 162 -1.52 -0.55 24.08
C GLY A 162 -0.61 -1.73 24.47
N ALA A 163 -0.86 -2.92 23.93
CA ALA A 163 -0.03 -4.10 24.12
C ALA A 163 1.28 -4.06 23.30
N ALA A 164 2.25 -4.91 23.66
CA ALA A 164 3.52 -4.99 22.94
C ALA A 164 3.95 -6.44 22.62
N VAL A 165 4.41 -6.66 21.39
CA VAL A 165 5.08 -7.89 20.96
C VAL A 165 6.52 -7.57 20.55
N ILE A 166 7.47 -8.37 21.04
CA ILE A 166 8.90 -8.18 20.81
C ILE A 166 9.54 -9.49 20.36
N ASP A 167 10.30 -9.45 19.27
CA ASP A 167 11.06 -10.59 18.76
C ASP A 167 12.31 -10.13 18.00
N LYS A 168 13.08 -11.08 17.44
CA LYS A 168 14.19 -10.72 16.52
C LYS A 168 13.72 -10.68 15.08
N GLN A 169 13.05 -11.69 14.60
CA GLN A 169 12.51 -11.75 13.25
C GLN A 169 11.01 -12.07 13.26
N GLY A 170 10.26 -11.30 12.48
CA GLY A 170 8.85 -11.53 12.23
C GLY A 170 8.63 -12.00 10.81
N TYR A 171 7.99 -13.16 10.63
CA TYR A 171 7.54 -13.63 9.32
C TYR A 171 6.03 -13.87 9.31
N VAL A 172 5.36 -13.31 8.32
CA VAL A 172 3.91 -13.42 8.13
C VAL A 172 3.67 -14.12 6.79
N GLY A 173 3.04 -15.29 6.79
CA GLY A 173 2.93 -16.15 5.60
C GLY A 173 4.29 -16.67 5.18
N TYR A 174 4.91 -17.50 6.03
CA TYR A 174 6.32 -17.87 5.88
C TYR A 174 6.54 -18.88 4.75
N ARG A 175 5.77 -19.97 4.66
CA ARG A 175 5.98 -21.04 3.65
C ARG A 175 4.93 -21.04 2.56
N SER A 176 5.21 -21.77 1.48
CA SER A 176 4.25 -21.97 0.39
C SER A 176 2.91 -22.52 0.89
N ASN A 177 1.80 -21.98 0.36
CA ASN A 177 0.42 -22.29 0.77
C ASN A 177 0.05 -21.96 2.23
N SER A 178 0.91 -21.26 2.97
CA SER A 178 0.56 -20.71 4.29
C SER A 178 -0.12 -19.35 4.18
N THR A 179 -0.92 -19.01 5.18
CA THR A 179 -1.52 -17.67 5.31
C THR A 179 -1.20 -17.08 6.68
N GLY A 180 -0.60 -15.90 6.70
CA GLY A 180 -0.38 -15.12 7.91
C GLY A 180 -1.14 -13.79 7.87
N ALA A 181 -1.72 -13.40 9.01
CA ALA A 181 -2.31 -12.08 9.19
C ALA A 181 -1.89 -11.47 10.52
N VAL A 182 -1.40 -10.23 10.48
CA VAL A 182 -1.05 -9.46 11.67
C VAL A 182 -1.82 -8.14 11.68
N VAL A 183 -2.44 -7.82 12.81
CA VAL A 183 -3.08 -6.54 13.07
C VAL A 183 -2.42 -5.89 14.26
N VAL A 184 -1.89 -4.69 14.07
CA VAL A 184 -1.40 -3.81 15.14
C VAL A 184 -2.28 -2.57 15.15
N ASP A 185 -3.11 -2.46 16.17
CA ASP A 185 -4.20 -1.47 16.20
C ASP A 185 -4.25 -0.69 17.51
N GLY A 186 -4.48 0.61 17.38
CA GLY A 186 -4.72 1.51 18.48
C GLY A 186 -3.45 2.15 19.07
N PRO A 187 -3.60 3.23 19.84
CA PRO A 187 -2.48 3.99 20.39
C PRO A 187 -1.60 3.14 21.29
N ASN A 188 -0.28 3.30 21.15
CA ASN A 188 0.75 2.58 21.92
C ASN A 188 0.79 1.06 21.71
N SER A 189 0.00 0.49 20.81
CA SER A 189 0.15 -0.91 20.41
C SER A 189 1.40 -1.07 19.56
N LYS A 190 2.26 -2.03 19.90
CA LYS A 190 3.60 -2.16 19.29
C LYS A 190 3.96 -3.56 18.84
N TRP A 191 4.56 -3.65 17.67
CA TRP A 191 5.31 -4.84 17.25
C TRP A 191 6.76 -4.46 16.91
N THR A 192 7.72 -5.02 17.64
CA THR A 192 9.13 -4.66 17.53
C THR A 192 9.97 -5.88 17.19
N ASN A 193 10.61 -5.84 16.02
CA ASN A 193 11.50 -6.88 15.53
C ASN A 193 12.95 -6.35 15.55
N SER A 194 13.87 -6.92 16.32
CA SER A 194 15.25 -6.38 16.35
C SER A 194 16.04 -6.60 15.05
N LEU A 195 15.58 -7.46 14.15
CA LEU A 195 16.18 -7.78 12.84
C LEU A 195 15.13 -7.60 11.71
N ASN A 196 14.85 -8.67 10.96
CA ASN A 196 14.07 -8.63 9.72
C ASN A 196 12.57 -8.69 9.97
N LEU A 197 11.80 -8.09 9.07
CA LEU A 197 10.35 -8.29 8.96
C LEU A 197 10.00 -8.74 7.53
N GLY A 198 9.40 -9.92 7.38
CA GLY A 198 8.93 -10.43 6.10
C GLY A 198 7.42 -10.64 6.08
N VAL A 199 6.73 -10.05 5.12
CA VAL A 199 5.29 -10.20 4.90
C VAL A 199 5.06 -10.83 3.54
N GLY A 200 4.46 -12.03 3.52
CA GLY A 200 4.34 -12.88 2.34
C GLY A 200 5.71 -13.39 1.89
N TYR A 201 6.35 -14.24 2.71
CA TYR A 201 7.73 -14.67 2.45
C TYR A 201 7.81 -15.69 1.31
N TYR A 202 7.21 -16.88 1.49
CA TYR A 202 6.88 -17.83 0.40
C TYR A 202 5.36 -18.07 0.29
N GLY A 203 4.56 -17.59 1.27
CA GLY A 203 3.11 -17.72 1.31
C GLY A 203 2.40 -16.38 1.17
N VAL A 204 1.16 -16.33 1.65
CA VAL A 204 0.35 -15.10 1.68
C VAL A 204 0.48 -14.44 3.05
N GLY A 205 0.91 -13.19 3.10
CA GLY A 205 1.04 -12.44 4.35
C GLY A 205 0.36 -11.09 4.28
N THR A 206 -0.33 -10.72 5.36
CA THR A 206 -0.96 -9.41 5.52
C THR A 206 -0.55 -8.76 6.84
N LEU A 207 -0.21 -7.47 6.82
CA LEU A 207 0.09 -6.67 7.99
C LEU A 207 -0.69 -5.36 7.94
N SER A 208 -1.51 -5.10 8.96
CA SER A 208 -2.25 -3.84 9.12
C SER A 208 -1.75 -3.08 10.34
N ILE A 209 -1.38 -1.81 10.15
CA ILE A 209 -0.89 -0.91 11.20
C ILE A 209 -1.81 0.30 11.24
N THR A 210 -2.67 0.37 12.26
CA THR A 210 -3.81 1.29 12.27
C THR A 210 -4.02 2.02 13.58
N ASN A 211 -4.77 3.13 13.52
CA ASN A 211 -5.26 3.90 14.67
C ASN A 211 -4.18 4.32 15.69
N GLY A 212 -2.98 4.70 15.23
CA GLY A 212 -1.90 5.17 16.09
C GLY A 212 -0.94 4.09 16.60
N ALA A 213 -1.00 2.89 16.01
CA ALA A 213 -0.08 1.79 16.30
C ALA A 213 1.32 1.99 15.70
N GLU A 214 2.30 1.27 16.24
CA GLU A 214 3.70 1.34 15.79
C GLU A 214 4.28 -0.05 15.50
N VAL A 215 4.86 -0.21 14.31
CA VAL A 215 5.73 -1.35 13.98
C VAL A 215 7.14 -0.85 13.74
N SER A 216 8.12 -1.60 14.22
CA SER A 216 9.52 -1.31 13.92
C SER A 216 10.33 -2.56 13.67
N ASN A 217 11.34 -2.43 12.82
CA ASN A 217 12.32 -3.48 12.64
C ASN A 217 13.76 -2.94 12.44
N GLY A 218 14.76 -3.70 12.88
CA GLY A 218 16.16 -3.28 12.93
C GLY A 218 16.98 -3.53 11.66
N SER A 219 16.56 -4.46 10.81
CA SER A 219 17.29 -4.90 9.60
C SER A 219 16.38 -4.85 8.36
N GLN A 220 16.62 -5.68 7.36
CA GLN A 220 15.92 -5.62 6.08
C GLN A 220 14.45 -6.04 6.22
N SER A 221 13.58 -5.41 5.42
CA SER A 221 12.18 -5.80 5.29
C SER A 221 11.81 -6.22 3.89
N TYR A 222 10.90 -7.19 3.79
CA TYR A 222 10.41 -7.72 2.51
C TYR A 222 8.89 -7.80 2.53
N ILE A 223 8.27 -7.33 1.45
CA ILE A 223 6.85 -7.55 1.15
C ILE A 223 6.81 -8.35 -0.16
N GLY A 224 6.37 -9.61 -0.12
CA GLY A 224 6.49 -10.53 -1.26
C GLY A 224 7.94 -10.95 -1.49
N ALA A 225 8.52 -11.71 -0.55
CA ALA A 225 9.97 -11.93 -0.50
C ALA A 225 10.47 -12.90 -1.60
N SER A 226 9.74 -13.96 -1.88
CA SER A 226 10.17 -15.05 -2.76
C SER A 226 9.15 -15.35 -3.85
N GLU A 227 9.56 -16.11 -4.87
CA GLU A 227 8.65 -16.62 -5.91
C GLU A 227 7.45 -17.34 -5.28
N GLY A 228 6.24 -17.00 -5.75
CA GLY A 228 4.97 -17.48 -5.19
C GLY A 228 4.53 -16.81 -3.88
N GLY A 229 5.40 -16.02 -3.24
CA GLY A 229 5.06 -15.21 -2.07
C GLY A 229 4.22 -13.99 -2.45
N SER A 230 3.24 -13.66 -1.61
CA SER A 230 2.38 -12.48 -1.80
C SER A 230 2.23 -11.73 -0.48
N GLY A 231 2.79 -10.53 -0.40
CA GLY A 231 2.74 -9.69 0.79
C GLY A 231 1.89 -8.44 0.59
N ALA A 232 1.11 -8.07 1.59
CA ALA A 232 0.41 -6.79 1.65
C ALA A 232 0.60 -6.11 3.01
N VAL A 233 1.04 -4.85 2.99
CA VAL A 233 1.18 -4.02 4.19
C VAL A 233 0.34 -2.76 4.02
N THR A 234 -0.52 -2.49 4.99
CA THR A 234 -1.29 -1.24 5.09
C THR A 234 -0.90 -0.50 6.34
N VAL A 235 -0.53 0.78 6.20
CA VAL A 235 -0.29 1.71 7.31
C VAL A 235 -1.28 2.84 7.17
N ALA A 236 -2.26 2.92 8.08
CA ALA A 236 -3.38 3.84 7.95
C ALA A 236 -3.73 4.57 9.24
N GLY A 237 -4.11 5.83 9.12
CA GLY A 237 -4.56 6.66 10.23
C GLY A 237 -3.45 7.50 10.85
N ALA A 238 -3.85 8.62 11.46
CA ALA A 238 -2.93 9.54 12.08
C ALA A 238 -2.08 8.85 13.17
N ASN A 239 -0.79 9.16 13.18
CA ASN A 239 0.22 8.60 14.10
C ASN A 239 0.52 7.11 13.93
N SER A 240 -0.17 6.38 13.05
CA SER A 240 0.23 5.02 12.70
C SER A 240 1.58 5.04 12.00
N LYS A 241 2.52 4.18 12.42
CA LYS A 241 3.90 4.25 11.96
C LYS A 241 4.52 2.89 11.70
N TRP A 242 5.28 2.79 10.61
CA TRP A 242 6.27 1.73 10.40
C TRP A 242 7.68 2.30 10.26
N THR A 243 8.60 1.87 11.13
CA THR A 243 10.02 2.25 11.08
C THR A 243 10.89 1.04 10.75
N ASN A 244 11.40 0.97 9.52
CA ASN A 244 12.40 -0.01 9.10
C ASN A 244 13.79 0.63 9.13
N ASN A 245 14.73 0.14 9.92
CA ASN A 245 16.04 0.82 10.07
C ASN A 245 17.06 0.48 8.96
N ASP A 246 16.67 -0.29 7.94
CA ASP A 246 17.54 -0.71 6.84
C ASP A 246 16.82 -0.60 5.47
N ALA A 247 17.17 -1.43 4.49
CA ALA A 247 16.52 -1.53 3.20
C ALA A 247 15.13 -2.16 3.30
N LEU A 248 14.21 -1.68 2.47
CA LEU A 248 12.88 -2.23 2.24
C LEU A 248 12.77 -2.72 0.80
N SER A 249 12.27 -3.93 0.59
CA SER A 249 11.88 -4.42 -0.73
C SER A 249 10.37 -4.62 -0.81
N VAL A 250 9.72 -3.99 -1.79
CA VAL A 250 8.30 -4.21 -2.09
C VAL A 250 8.19 -4.96 -3.40
N GLY A 251 7.74 -6.20 -3.34
CA GLY A 251 7.87 -7.18 -4.41
C GLY A 251 9.34 -7.49 -4.65
N HIS A 252 9.92 -8.40 -3.86
CA HIS A 252 11.30 -8.83 -4.05
C HIS A 252 11.36 -9.81 -5.23
N TYR A 253 11.08 -11.09 -5.01
CA TYR A 253 10.81 -12.07 -6.09
C TYR A 253 9.36 -12.54 -6.14
N GLY A 254 8.52 -12.08 -5.21
CA GLY A 254 7.08 -12.32 -5.17
C GLY A 254 6.28 -11.02 -5.33
N ASN A 255 4.96 -11.10 -5.19
CA ASN A 255 4.09 -9.93 -5.31
C ASN A 255 4.06 -9.13 -4.00
N GLY A 256 4.23 -7.81 -4.10
CA GLY A 256 4.25 -6.95 -2.92
C GLY A 256 3.37 -5.71 -3.05
N THR A 257 2.58 -5.45 -2.03
CA THR A 257 1.74 -4.26 -1.92
C THR A 257 2.07 -3.47 -0.66
N LEU A 258 2.35 -2.17 -0.81
CA LEU A 258 2.48 -1.22 0.30
C LEU A 258 1.49 -0.07 0.11
N ASP A 259 0.60 0.10 1.08
CA ASP A 259 -0.39 1.17 1.09
C ASP A 259 -0.20 2.04 2.34
N ILE A 260 0.03 3.33 2.14
CA ILE A 260 0.27 4.32 3.18
C ILE A 260 -0.79 5.41 3.04
N GLN A 261 -1.70 5.49 4.01
CA GLN A 261 -2.88 6.34 3.88
C GLN A 261 -3.33 7.04 5.17
N ALA A 262 -4.24 8.00 5.04
CA ALA A 262 -4.92 8.67 6.13
C ALA A 262 -3.99 9.28 7.22
N GLY A 263 -2.85 9.86 6.83
CA GLY A 263 -1.93 10.53 7.75
C GLY A 263 -0.85 9.64 8.38
N ALA A 264 -0.70 8.42 7.88
CA ALA A 264 0.27 7.44 8.37
C ALA A 264 1.71 7.74 7.93
N ARG A 265 2.69 7.13 8.59
CA ARG A 265 4.12 7.36 8.33
C ARG A 265 4.92 6.08 8.15
N VAL A 266 5.70 6.00 7.09
CA VAL A 266 6.67 4.92 6.88
C VAL A 266 8.07 5.53 6.68
N SER A 267 9.09 4.88 7.22
CA SER A 267 10.48 5.27 6.97
C SER A 267 11.41 4.07 6.82
N ASN A 268 12.37 4.19 5.90
CA ASN A 268 13.44 3.22 5.69
C ASN A 268 14.72 3.87 5.16
N THR A 269 15.81 3.10 5.09
CA THR A 269 17.08 3.58 4.53
C THR A 269 17.00 3.65 3.02
N ASN A 270 16.91 2.52 2.32
CA ASN A 270 16.73 2.45 0.87
C ASN A 270 15.47 1.66 0.54
N CYS A 271 14.80 1.91 -0.59
CA CYS A 271 13.74 1.04 -1.06
C CYS A 271 13.94 0.57 -2.50
N ARG A 272 13.66 -0.73 -2.72
CA ARG A 272 13.63 -1.39 -4.02
C ARG A 272 12.23 -1.93 -4.29
N ILE A 273 11.55 -1.36 -5.27
CA ILE A 273 10.22 -1.77 -5.71
C ILE A 273 10.35 -2.65 -6.96
N ALA A 274 9.73 -3.83 -6.95
CA ALA A 274 9.86 -4.87 -7.96
C ALA A 274 11.32 -5.28 -8.20
N HIS A 275 11.96 -5.80 -7.13
CA HIS A 275 13.36 -6.26 -7.11
C HIS A 275 13.52 -7.70 -7.64
N GLY A 276 12.85 -8.01 -8.74
CA GLY A 276 12.88 -9.31 -9.38
C GLY A 276 12.28 -9.24 -10.77
N THR A 277 12.79 -10.06 -11.69
CA THR A 277 12.26 -10.15 -13.05
C THR A 277 10.89 -10.80 -13.03
N GLY A 278 9.90 -10.17 -13.68
CA GLY A 278 8.52 -10.68 -13.68
C GLY A 278 7.74 -10.38 -12.40
N THR A 279 8.36 -9.74 -11.40
CA THR A 279 7.69 -9.30 -10.19
C THR A 279 6.69 -8.18 -10.48
N VAL A 280 5.53 -8.24 -9.84
CA VAL A 280 4.54 -7.15 -9.79
C VAL A 280 4.54 -6.55 -8.39
N ALA A 281 4.76 -5.24 -8.31
CA ALA A 281 4.67 -4.50 -7.06
C ALA A 281 3.69 -3.33 -7.18
N THR A 282 3.04 -2.99 -6.08
CA THR A 282 2.15 -1.82 -6.00
C THR A 282 2.48 -1.03 -4.76
N VAL A 283 2.70 0.27 -4.91
CA VAL A 283 2.95 1.17 -3.80
C VAL A 283 2.09 2.42 -3.96
N LYS A 284 1.28 2.71 -2.94
CA LYS A 284 0.43 3.89 -2.87
C LYS A 284 0.73 4.71 -1.62
N VAL A 285 0.93 6.02 -1.80
CA VAL A 285 1.00 6.99 -0.72
C VAL A 285 -0.09 8.03 -0.93
N GLU A 286 -1.17 7.92 -0.15
CA GLU A 286 -2.40 8.66 -0.39
C GLU A 286 -2.85 9.47 0.83
N GLY A 287 -3.37 10.66 0.57
CA GLY A 287 -4.04 11.46 1.59
C GLY A 287 -3.09 12.42 2.31
N ALA A 288 -3.64 13.57 2.68
CA ALA A 288 -2.91 14.61 3.37
C ALA A 288 -2.24 14.09 4.65
N GLY A 289 -0.94 14.39 4.79
CA GLY A 289 -0.13 14.00 5.94
C GLY A 289 0.39 12.56 5.91
N SER A 290 0.00 11.74 4.93
CA SER A 290 0.63 10.44 4.70
C SER A 290 2.04 10.64 4.16
N THR A 291 3.04 10.07 4.82
CA THR A 291 4.45 10.28 4.46
C THR A 291 5.23 8.98 4.32
N TRP A 292 6.06 8.89 3.30
CA TRP A 292 7.07 7.85 3.15
C TRP A 292 8.47 8.44 2.98
N SER A 293 9.36 8.23 3.95
CA SER A 293 10.72 8.77 3.95
C SER A 293 11.76 7.68 3.72
N ASN A 294 12.51 7.79 2.63
CA ASN A 294 13.68 6.96 2.35
C ASN A 294 14.93 7.80 2.64
N ASN A 295 15.80 7.40 3.56
CA ASN A 295 16.99 8.21 3.87
C ASN A 295 18.08 8.15 2.76
N GLY A 296 17.98 7.19 1.85
CA GLY A 296 18.89 6.95 0.73
C GLY A 296 18.12 6.87 -0.59
N TYR A 297 18.26 5.76 -1.31
CA TYR A 297 17.75 5.62 -2.67
C TYR A 297 16.35 5.01 -2.71
N LEU A 298 15.56 5.45 -3.69
CA LEU A 298 14.27 4.86 -4.05
C LEU A 298 14.33 4.38 -5.49
N TYR A 299 14.22 3.05 -5.69
CA TYR A 299 14.13 2.42 -7.00
C TYR A 299 12.68 2.02 -7.28
N VAL A 300 12.07 2.70 -8.25
CA VAL A 300 10.69 2.46 -8.70
C VAL A 300 10.75 1.59 -9.96
N GLY A 301 10.47 0.30 -9.75
CA GLY A 301 10.59 -0.74 -10.77
C GLY A 301 12.06 -1.01 -11.10
N GLU A 302 12.73 -1.71 -10.20
CA GLU A 302 14.15 -2.00 -10.36
C GLU A 302 14.39 -3.02 -11.48
N TYR A 303 13.71 -4.17 -11.42
CA TYR A 303 13.78 -5.25 -12.43
C TYR A 303 12.41 -5.74 -12.92
N GLY A 304 11.33 -5.33 -12.26
CA GLY A 304 9.95 -5.70 -12.61
C GLY A 304 9.06 -4.49 -12.86
N ASN A 305 7.79 -4.76 -13.14
CA ASN A 305 6.78 -3.74 -13.38
C ASN A 305 6.18 -3.30 -12.03
N THR A 306 5.83 -2.02 -11.93
CA THR A 306 5.23 -1.48 -10.70
C THR A 306 4.19 -0.42 -11.00
N ALA A 307 3.15 -0.39 -10.16
CA ALA A 307 2.28 0.76 -10.01
C ALA A 307 2.76 1.58 -8.80
N PHE A 308 3.34 2.76 -9.02
CA PHE A 308 3.78 3.67 -7.95
C PHE A 308 3.00 4.98 -8.03
N GLN A 309 2.28 5.30 -6.96
CA GLN A 309 1.34 6.42 -6.93
C GLN A 309 1.50 7.25 -5.65
N ILE A 310 1.59 8.55 -5.81
CA ILE A 310 1.50 9.55 -4.73
C ILE A 310 0.30 10.43 -5.04
N THR A 311 -0.72 10.37 -4.19
CA THR A 311 -2.04 10.95 -4.49
C THR A 311 -2.64 11.71 -3.32
N SER A 312 -3.60 12.58 -3.60
CA SER A 312 -4.49 13.19 -2.59
C SER A 312 -3.77 13.88 -1.43
N GLY A 313 -2.59 14.48 -1.65
CA GLY A 313 -1.81 15.15 -0.61
C GLY A 313 -0.72 14.29 0.06
N GLY A 314 -0.45 13.09 -0.45
CA GLY A 314 0.63 12.22 0.03
C GLY A 314 2.03 12.80 -0.24
N HIS A 315 3.00 12.44 0.60
CA HIS A 315 4.39 12.91 0.48
C HIS A 315 5.38 11.75 0.47
N VAL A 316 6.28 11.72 -0.53
CA VAL A 316 7.42 10.81 -0.57
C VAL A 316 8.71 11.60 -0.61
N SER A 317 9.72 11.17 0.15
CA SER A 317 11.05 11.75 0.09
C SER A 317 12.13 10.68 -0.01
N ASN A 318 13.22 11.04 -0.71
CA ASN A 318 14.42 10.23 -0.84
C ASN A 318 15.64 11.09 -1.21
N THR A 319 16.84 10.49 -1.20
CA THR A 319 18.04 11.14 -1.74
C THR A 319 18.04 11.08 -3.26
N ASN A 320 18.24 9.90 -3.86
CA ASN A 320 18.18 9.72 -5.32
C ASN A 320 17.01 8.83 -5.70
N GLY A 321 16.26 9.23 -6.71
CA GLY A 321 15.11 8.49 -7.24
C GLY A 321 15.46 7.89 -8.58
N TYR A 322 15.08 6.63 -8.81
CA TYR A 322 15.28 5.93 -10.06
C TYR A 322 13.95 5.36 -10.53
N ILE A 323 13.51 5.72 -11.73
CA ILE A 323 12.35 5.13 -12.38
C ILE A 323 12.85 4.26 -13.53
N SER A 324 12.43 2.99 -13.54
CA SER A 324 12.85 1.98 -14.52
C SER A 324 14.35 1.78 -14.53
N TYR A 325 14.88 1.21 -13.44
CA TYR A 325 16.33 1.09 -13.25
C TYR A 325 16.97 0.15 -14.26
N ALA A 326 16.44 -1.08 -14.45
CA ALA A 326 17.03 -2.10 -15.33
C ALA A 326 16.46 -2.10 -16.76
N PRO A 327 17.16 -2.74 -17.72
CA PRO A 327 16.67 -2.92 -19.09
C PRO A 327 15.31 -3.60 -19.15
N SER A 328 14.52 -3.26 -20.17
CA SER A 328 13.21 -3.86 -20.48
C SER A 328 12.09 -3.63 -19.45
N THR A 329 12.37 -2.96 -18.32
CA THR A 329 11.34 -2.53 -17.37
C THR A 329 10.47 -1.43 -17.98
N ARG A 330 9.16 -1.46 -17.71
CA ARG A 330 8.19 -0.43 -18.14
C ARG A 330 7.43 0.04 -16.92
N VAL A 331 7.70 1.26 -16.49
CA VAL A 331 7.20 1.78 -15.21
C VAL A 331 6.66 3.18 -15.40
N THR A 332 5.49 3.42 -14.83
CA THR A 332 4.93 4.75 -14.68
C THR A 332 4.85 5.10 -13.20
N ALA A 333 5.58 6.14 -12.80
CA ALA A 333 5.43 6.80 -11.51
C ALA A 333 4.45 7.95 -11.65
N VAL A 334 3.43 7.99 -10.80
CA VAL A 334 2.38 9.02 -10.83
C VAL A 334 2.45 9.84 -9.55
N VAL A 335 2.51 11.16 -9.70
CA VAL A 335 2.33 12.12 -8.61
C VAL A 335 1.17 13.03 -8.99
N GLU A 336 0.04 12.86 -8.32
CA GLU A 336 -1.22 13.49 -8.71
C GLU A 336 -1.95 14.14 -7.53
N GLY A 337 -2.58 15.28 -7.78
CA GLY A 337 -3.49 15.91 -6.85
C GLY A 337 -2.81 16.98 -5.99
N THR A 338 -3.61 17.94 -5.57
CA THR A 338 -3.11 19.13 -4.86
C THR A 338 -2.44 18.72 -3.55
N GLY A 339 -1.24 19.23 -3.31
CA GLY A 339 -0.43 18.93 -2.13
C GLY A 339 0.34 17.61 -2.21
N SER A 340 0.09 16.75 -3.20
CA SER A 340 0.89 15.55 -3.43
C SER A 340 2.30 15.94 -3.84
N THR A 341 3.30 15.32 -3.20
CA THR A 341 4.69 15.73 -3.37
C THR A 341 5.67 14.57 -3.41
N TRP A 342 6.68 14.68 -4.29
CA TRP A 342 7.84 13.79 -4.31
C TRP A 342 9.13 14.61 -4.25
N THR A 343 9.88 14.52 -3.16
CA THR A 343 11.11 15.28 -2.93
C THR A 343 12.36 14.41 -3.00
N ASN A 344 13.25 14.74 -3.92
CA ASN A 344 14.55 14.11 -4.09
C ASN A 344 15.64 15.10 -3.64
N SER A 345 16.37 14.83 -2.56
CA SER A 345 17.44 15.74 -2.12
C SER A 345 18.69 15.68 -3.01
N GLY A 346 18.78 14.66 -3.86
CA GLY A 346 19.77 14.44 -4.90
C GLY A 346 19.14 14.36 -6.29
N THR A 347 19.66 13.48 -7.15
CA THR A 347 19.23 13.37 -8.54
C THR A 347 17.99 12.48 -8.68
N LEU A 348 17.01 12.92 -9.47
CA LEU A 348 15.93 12.09 -9.97
C LEU A 348 16.25 11.62 -11.39
N TYR A 349 16.28 10.30 -11.58
CA TYR A 349 16.51 9.64 -12.86
C TYR A 349 15.21 9.06 -13.40
N VAL A 350 14.86 9.46 -14.63
CA VAL A 350 13.69 8.95 -15.35
C VAL A 350 14.18 8.12 -16.53
N GLY A 351 13.89 6.81 -16.52
CA GLY A 351 14.22 5.87 -17.61
C GLY A 351 15.61 5.24 -17.59
N TYR A 352 16.28 5.20 -16.42
CA TYR A 352 17.72 4.94 -16.27
C TYR A 352 18.32 3.93 -17.27
N PHE A 353 17.91 2.65 -17.21
CA PHE A 353 18.15 1.67 -18.27
C PHE A 353 16.85 1.10 -18.88
N GLY A 354 15.67 1.42 -18.35
CA GLY A 354 14.38 0.94 -18.85
C GLY A 354 13.50 2.04 -19.45
N TYR A 355 12.24 1.71 -19.69
CA TYR A 355 11.21 2.65 -20.14
C TYR A 355 10.55 3.29 -18.92
N GLY A 356 11.01 4.47 -18.54
CA GLY A 356 10.52 5.17 -17.34
C GLY A 356 9.63 6.34 -17.70
N THR A 357 8.43 6.36 -17.14
CA THR A 357 7.52 7.50 -17.19
C THR A 357 7.39 8.11 -15.81
N LEU A 358 7.54 9.43 -15.71
CA LEU A 358 7.09 10.23 -14.58
C LEU A 358 5.93 11.10 -15.05
N HIS A 359 4.77 10.93 -14.43
CA HIS A 359 3.59 11.75 -14.67
C HIS A 359 3.29 12.62 -13.46
N ILE A 360 3.22 13.94 -13.65
CA ILE A 360 2.92 14.93 -12.61
C ILE A 360 1.63 15.66 -12.99
N ALA A 361 0.60 15.59 -12.14
CA ALA A 361 -0.73 16.08 -12.48
C ALA A 361 -1.53 16.61 -11.28
N GLY A 362 -2.70 17.20 -11.55
CA GLY A 362 -3.67 17.61 -10.51
C GLY A 362 -3.14 18.62 -9.50
N GLY A 363 -2.11 19.40 -9.84
CA GLY A 363 -1.47 20.35 -8.92
C GLY A 363 -0.42 19.73 -8.00
N ALA A 364 0.05 18.52 -8.29
CA ALA A 364 1.16 17.90 -7.60
C ALA A 364 2.49 18.62 -7.88
N THR A 365 3.44 18.47 -6.96
CA THR A 365 4.79 19.04 -7.10
C THR A 365 5.87 17.99 -6.90
N VAL A 366 6.78 17.88 -7.87
CA VAL A 366 8.01 17.09 -7.71
C VAL A 366 9.18 18.03 -7.55
N SER A 367 10.12 17.72 -6.66
CA SER A 367 11.36 18.46 -6.51
C SER A 367 12.58 17.56 -6.51
N ALA A 368 13.68 18.05 -7.07
CA ALA A 368 14.96 17.36 -7.12
C ALA A 368 16.14 18.33 -7.08
N LYS A 369 17.33 17.89 -6.67
CA LYS A 369 18.56 18.72 -6.84
C LYS A 369 18.98 18.81 -8.31
N SER A 370 18.78 17.73 -9.04
CA SER A 370 18.94 17.64 -10.50
C SER A 370 18.00 16.59 -11.05
N VAL A 371 17.67 16.69 -12.33
CA VAL A 371 16.85 15.70 -13.02
C VAL A 371 17.58 15.25 -14.27
N SER A 372 17.61 13.94 -14.49
CA SER A 372 18.22 13.36 -15.67
C SER A 372 17.26 12.37 -16.33
N LEU A 373 16.88 12.69 -17.57
CA LEU A 373 16.24 11.75 -18.49
C LEU A 373 17.36 10.95 -19.14
N LEU A 374 17.61 9.77 -18.59
CA LEU A 374 18.64 8.86 -19.08
C LEU A 374 17.95 7.72 -19.79
N HIS A 375 18.40 7.38 -20.99
CA HIS A 375 18.25 6.03 -21.53
C HIS A 375 19.30 5.84 -22.63
N ASN A 376 19.99 4.70 -22.70
CA ASN A 376 21.03 4.47 -23.72
C ASN A 376 20.47 4.32 -25.16
N SER A 377 19.16 4.47 -25.36
CA SER A 377 18.48 4.53 -26.67
C SER A 377 17.50 5.72 -26.73
N PRO A 378 17.27 6.35 -27.90
CA PRO A 378 16.34 7.48 -28.00
C PRO A 378 14.88 7.11 -27.69
N GLY A 379 14.16 7.98 -26.97
CA GLY A 379 12.68 7.96 -26.89
C GLY A 379 12.02 7.09 -25.81
N LEU A 380 12.78 6.51 -24.87
CA LEU A 380 12.24 5.54 -23.90
C LEU A 380 11.97 6.10 -22.49
N ALA A 381 12.47 7.31 -22.19
CA ALA A 381 12.10 8.05 -20.99
C ALA A 381 11.02 9.10 -21.32
N LEU A 382 10.01 9.23 -20.47
CA LEU A 382 8.94 10.22 -20.58
C LEU A 382 8.78 10.99 -19.26
N LEU A 383 8.94 12.31 -19.31
CA LEU A 383 8.46 13.22 -18.26
C LEU A 383 7.20 13.90 -18.78
N ALA A 384 6.06 13.64 -18.16
CA ALA A 384 4.78 14.26 -18.51
C ALA A 384 4.29 15.15 -17.37
N ILE A 385 3.89 16.38 -17.68
CA ILE A 385 3.35 17.33 -16.71
C ILE A 385 2.03 17.90 -17.25
N ASP A 386 0.94 17.68 -16.51
CA ASP A 386 -0.36 18.31 -16.77
C ASP A 386 -0.38 19.72 -16.16
N VAL A 387 -0.49 20.73 -17.02
CA VAL A 387 -0.44 22.14 -16.62
C VAL A 387 -1.78 22.67 -16.10
N GLY A 388 -2.89 21.96 -16.32
CA GLY A 388 -4.25 22.45 -16.09
C GLY A 388 -4.55 22.84 -14.64
N PHE A 389 -3.81 22.26 -13.68
CA PHE A 389 -4.01 22.47 -12.25
C PHE A 389 -2.73 22.92 -11.52
N GLY A 390 -1.77 23.50 -12.24
CA GLY A 390 -0.55 24.04 -11.63
C GLY A 390 0.48 22.98 -11.23
N SER A 391 0.42 21.78 -11.81
CA SER A 391 1.40 20.72 -11.55
C SER A 391 2.81 21.18 -11.95
N SER A 392 3.82 20.86 -11.16
CA SER A 392 5.15 21.44 -11.36
C SER A 392 6.31 20.51 -10.99
N LEU A 393 7.45 20.77 -11.63
CA LEU A 393 8.75 20.19 -11.31
C LEU A 393 9.73 21.32 -10.95
N SER A 394 10.21 21.34 -9.71
CA SER A 394 11.20 22.31 -9.23
C SER A 394 12.57 21.67 -9.05
N ILE A 395 13.57 22.15 -9.79
CA ILE A 395 14.93 21.62 -9.74
C ILE A 395 15.83 22.60 -9.00
N ASP A 396 16.21 22.23 -7.77
CA ASP A 396 17.01 23.03 -6.83
C ASP A 396 16.48 24.46 -6.68
N ASN A 397 15.18 24.59 -6.45
CA ASN A 397 14.49 25.88 -6.38
C ASN A 397 14.75 26.77 -7.62
N GLY A 398 14.86 26.15 -8.80
CA GLY A 398 15.11 26.83 -10.06
C GLY A 398 16.59 27.06 -10.39
N ALA A 399 17.54 26.61 -9.56
CA ALA A 399 18.98 26.74 -9.83
C ALA A 399 19.59 25.49 -10.50
N GLY A 400 18.91 24.34 -10.43
CA GLY A 400 19.49 23.05 -10.78
C GLY A 400 19.46 22.75 -12.28
N SER A 401 19.90 21.55 -12.64
CA SER A 401 19.99 21.11 -14.04
C SER A 401 18.95 20.07 -14.40
N LEU A 402 18.32 20.26 -15.56
CA LEU A 402 17.61 19.23 -16.30
C LEU A 402 18.51 18.73 -17.43
N THR A 403 18.83 17.44 -17.43
CA THR A 403 19.67 16.82 -18.47
C THR A 403 18.86 15.81 -19.27
N ASN A 404 18.92 15.90 -20.60
CA ASN A 404 18.23 14.98 -21.50
C ASN A 404 19.16 14.51 -22.65
N GLN A 405 20.33 13.98 -22.28
CA GLN A 405 21.42 13.66 -23.21
C GLN A 405 21.00 12.73 -24.36
N TYR A 406 20.03 11.84 -24.11
CA TYR A 406 19.67 10.78 -25.04
C TYR A 406 18.30 10.98 -25.71
N GLY A 407 17.68 12.16 -25.58
CA GLY A 407 16.45 12.51 -26.30
C GLY A 407 15.19 11.82 -25.78
N GLY A 408 15.07 11.63 -24.46
CA GLY A 408 13.79 11.35 -23.80
C GLY A 408 12.74 12.42 -24.11
N LYS A 409 11.46 12.09 -23.96
CA LYS A 409 10.36 13.01 -24.25
C LYS A 409 10.02 13.82 -23.00
N ILE A 410 9.89 15.13 -23.15
CA ILE A 410 9.32 16.02 -22.13
C ILE A 410 7.98 16.49 -22.68
N ARG A 411 6.88 16.06 -22.06
CA ARG A 411 5.52 16.35 -22.52
C ARG A 411 4.82 17.28 -21.56
N PHE A 412 4.21 18.31 -22.12
CA PHE A 412 3.30 19.20 -21.41
C PHE A 412 1.89 18.95 -21.94
N LEU A 413 0.96 18.72 -21.03
CA LEU A 413 -0.42 18.34 -21.33
C LEU A 413 -1.35 19.44 -20.84
N ALA A 414 -2.27 19.87 -21.68
CA ALA A 414 -3.41 20.69 -21.31
C ALA A 414 -4.70 19.97 -21.73
N GLY A 415 -5.42 19.42 -20.76
CA GLY A 415 -6.72 18.76 -20.99
C GLY A 415 -7.88 19.75 -21.18
N ALA A 416 -9.10 19.24 -21.11
CA ALA A 416 -10.32 20.04 -21.20
C ALA A 416 -10.42 21.14 -20.12
N ALA A 417 -9.99 20.83 -18.90
CA ALA A 417 -10.11 21.73 -17.76
C ALA A 417 -9.07 22.86 -17.72
N ALA A 418 -8.03 22.82 -18.56
CA ALA A 418 -6.96 23.82 -18.52
C ALA A 418 -7.46 25.20 -19.01
N GLU A 419 -7.12 26.26 -18.26
CA GLU A 419 -7.52 27.64 -18.56
C GLU A 419 -7.03 28.09 -19.94
N THR A 420 -7.94 28.56 -20.80
CA THR A 420 -7.64 29.03 -22.17
C THR A 420 -6.65 30.19 -22.15
N THR A 421 -5.64 30.17 -23.04
CA THR A 421 -4.55 31.16 -23.13
C THR A 421 -3.68 31.29 -21.88
N GLY A 422 -3.85 30.41 -20.89
CA GLY A 422 -3.01 30.34 -19.70
C GLY A 422 -1.54 30.09 -20.04
N VAL A 423 -0.63 30.80 -19.37
CA VAL A 423 0.82 30.67 -19.57
C VAL A 423 1.44 30.05 -18.33
N HIS A 424 2.13 28.93 -18.49
CA HIS A 424 2.67 28.12 -17.41
C HIS A 424 4.18 27.91 -17.58
N SER A 425 4.89 27.88 -16.45
CA SER A 425 6.31 27.47 -16.37
C SER A 425 6.42 26.16 -15.59
N PRO A 426 6.01 25.01 -16.18
CA PRO A 426 5.86 23.74 -15.45
C PRO A 426 7.17 23.17 -14.90
N ILE A 427 8.31 23.61 -15.42
CA ILE A 427 9.64 23.17 -14.96
C ILE A 427 10.46 24.40 -14.59
N ALA A 428 10.80 24.53 -13.30
CA ALA A 428 11.73 25.53 -12.81
C ALA A 428 13.14 24.93 -12.70
N ALA A 429 14.05 25.33 -13.58
CA ALA A 429 15.45 24.87 -13.58
C ALA A 429 16.39 25.95 -14.12
N GLY A 430 17.63 25.98 -13.61
CA GLY A 430 18.62 26.99 -13.97
C GLY A 430 19.24 26.69 -15.33
N SER A 431 19.53 25.41 -15.58
CA SER A 431 20.11 24.94 -16.83
C SER A 431 19.31 23.78 -17.43
N TRP A 432 19.25 23.78 -18.75
CA TRP A 432 18.62 22.74 -19.57
C TRP A 432 19.69 22.25 -20.54
N LEU A 433 20.20 21.04 -20.30
CA LEU A 433 21.27 20.43 -21.08
C LEU A 433 20.67 19.37 -21.99
N TYR A 434 20.91 19.51 -23.30
CA TYR A 434 20.33 18.68 -24.35
C TYR A 434 18.78 18.59 -24.32
N PRO A 435 18.03 19.69 -24.08
CA PRO A 435 16.59 19.64 -23.77
C PRO A 435 15.67 19.42 -24.98
N HIS A 436 16.24 19.01 -26.10
CA HIS A 436 15.46 18.76 -27.31
C HIS A 436 14.40 17.68 -27.03
N ASN A 437 13.32 17.67 -27.82
CA ASN A 437 12.17 16.76 -27.67
C ASN A 437 11.13 17.16 -26.60
N CYS A 438 10.90 18.47 -26.44
CA CYS A 438 9.70 18.98 -25.76
C CYS A 438 8.48 18.84 -26.68
N GLN A 439 7.40 18.28 -26.15
CA GLN A 439 6.13 18.07 -26.85
C GLN A 439 5.02 18.81 -26.11
N ALA A 440 4.37 19.74 -26.79
CA ALA A 440 3.19 20.44 -26.28
C ALA A 440 1.92 19.79 -26.85
N VAL A 441 1.03 19.33 -25.97
CA VAL A 441 -0.27 18.77 -26.32
C VAL A 441 -1.37 19.65 -25.72
N GLY A 442 -2.26 20.16 -26.56
CA GLY A 442 -3.28 21.14 -26.17
C GLY A 442 -2.77 22.58 -26.02
N GLY A 443 -1.63 22.90 -26.64
CA GLY A 443 -1.00 24.23 -26.54
C GLY A 443 0.33 24.30 -27.29
N THR A 444 1.10 25.36 -27.02
CA THR A 444 2.39 25.62 -27.64
C THR A 444 3.49 25.72 -26.59
N TRP A 445 4.73 25.37 -26.97
CA TRP A 445 5.91 25.47 -26.10
C TRP A 445 6.92 26.47 -26.66
N ASN A 446 7.28 27.46 -25.86
CA ASN A 446 8.36 28.40 -26.17
C ASN A 446 9.64 27.93 -25.48
N SER A 447 10.60 27.42 -26.27
CA SER A 447 11.87 26.91 -25.75
C SER A 447 12.81 28.00 -25.20
N THR A 448 12.62 29.26 -25.62
CA THR A 448 13.41 30.41 -25.15
C THR A 448 12.95 30.86 -23.77
N THR A 449 11.64 31.09 -23.61
CA THR A 449 11.07 31.53 -22.32
C THR A 449 10.78 30.36 -21.38
N ARG A 450 10.81 29.12 -21.89
CA ARG A 450 10.47 27.87 -21.18
C ARG A 450 9.05 27.89 -20.64
N GLN A 451 8.13 28.41 -21.47
CA GLN A 451 6.73 28.55 -21.13
C GLN A 451 5.86 27.70 -22.05
N PHE A 452 4.84 27.09 -21.46
CA PHE A 452 3.74 26.47 -22.15
C PHE A 452 2.55 27.43 -22.19
N THR A 453 2.02 27.69 -23.38
CA THR A 453 0.79 28.48 -23.56
C THR A 453 -0.33 27.55 -23.97
N VAL A 454 -1.38 27.50 -23.14
CA VAL A 454 -2.57 26.69 -23.39
C VAL A 454 -3.31 27.24 -24.62
N SER A 455 -3.71 26.35 -25.52
CA SER A 455 -4.46 26.73 -26.73
C SER A 455 -5.88 27.18 -26.41
N ASP A 456 -6.50 27.95 -27.31
CA ASP A 456 -7.95 28.09 -27.30
C ASP A 456 -8.65 26.74 -27.55
N VAL A 457 -9.93 26.67 -27.21
CA VAL A 457 -10.77 25.48 -27.40
C VAL A 457 -11.76 25.75 -28.52
N GLN A 458 -11.77 24.89 -29.54
CA GLN A 458 -12.83 24.83 -30.53
C GLN A 458 -13.97 23.95 -30.01
N SER A 459 -15.22 24.32 -30.28
CA SER A 459 -16.37 23.45 -30.06
C SER A 459 -16.60 22.54 -31.26
N GLY A 460 -16.94 21.28 -31.02
CA GLY A 460 -17.36 20.32 -32.04
C GLY A 460 -18.75 19.75 -31.77
N THR A 461 -19.35 19.15 -32.80
CA THR A 461 -20.63 18.44 -32.71
C THR A 461 -20.36 16.92 -32.67
N PRO A 462 -21.05 16.14 -31.83
CA PRO A 462 -20.92 14.69 -31.81
C PRO A 462 -21.16 14.08 -33.20
N GLY A 463 -20.23 13.23 -33.66
CA GLY A 463 -20.29 12.54 -34.94
C GLY A 463 -19.95 13.38 -36.18
N GLU A 464 -19.80 14.71 -36.05
CA GLU A 464 -19.43 15.57 -37.17
C GLU A 464 -17.93 15.86 -37.21
N MET A 465 -17.40 16.03 -38.43
CA MET A 465 -15.98 16.31 -38.62
C MET A 465 -15.63 17.74 -38.19
N SER A 466 -14.69 17.84 -37.26
CA SER A 466 -14.02 19.07 -36.87
C SER A 466 -12.66 19.15 -37.53
N THR A 467 -12.39 20.24 -38.27
CA THR A 467 -11.07 20.53 -38.81
C THR A 467 -10.35 21.53 -37.91
N LEU A 468 -9.18 21.14 -37.37
CA LEU A 468 -8.34 21.98 -36.53
C LEU A 468 -7.07 22.38 -37.29
N ASN A 469 -6.73 23.67 -37.24
CA ASN A 469 -5.39 24.12 -37.64
C ASN A 469 -4.45 23.99 -36.44
N LEU A 470 -3.57 22.99 -36.45
CA LEU A 470 -2.69 22.67 -35.33
C LEU A 470 -1.57 23.71 -35.09
N THR A 471 -1.46 24.76 -35.89
CA THR A 471 -0.63 25.94 -35.54
C THR A 471 -1.32 26.90 -34.59
N ASP A 472 -2.66 26.91 -34.60
CA ASP A 472 -3.47 27.94 -33.94
C ASP A 472 -4.28 27.32 -32.80
N ILE A 473 -5.06 26.27 -33.10
CA ILE A 473 -5.96 25.60 -32.16
C ILE A 473 -5.57 24.12 -32.05
N GLN A 474 -5.32 23.67 -30.82
CA GLN A 474 -4.91 22.30 -30.52
C GLN A 474 -5.89 21.57 -29.59
N ARG A 475 -7.01 22.19 -29.21
CA ARG A 475 -8.00 21.61 -28.31
C ARG A 475 -9.40 21.66 -28.91
N LEU A 476 -10.13 20.56 -28.75
CA LEU A 476 -11.52 20.42 -29.14
C LEU A 476 -12.34 19.99 -27.92
N LEU A 477 -13.53 20.55 -27.77
CA LEU A 477 -14.52 20.13 -26.79
C LEU A 477 -15.81 19.76 -27.50
N ILE A 478 -16.29 18.54 -27.27
CA ILE A 478 -17.53 17.99 -27.81
C ILE A 478 -18.43 17.67 -26.62
N ASN A 479 -19.64 18.20 -26.62
CA ASN A 479 -20.67 17.87 -25.64
C ASN A 479 -21.85 17.25 -26.38
N ASP A 480 -22.33 16.11 -25.89
CA ASP A 480 -23.52 15.45 -26.40
C ASP A 480 -24.67 15.66 -25.40
N GLU A 481 -25.63 16.49 -25.78
CA GLU A 481 -26.81 16.77 -24.95
C GLU A 481 -27.70 15.54 -24.75
N SER A 482 -27.67 14.57 -25.67
CA SER A 482 -28.54 13.40 -25.62
C SER A 482 -28.13 12.40 -24.53
N THR A 483 -26.82 12.19 -24.38
CA THR A 483 -26.23 11.33 -23.34
C THR A 483 -25.85 12.10 -22.09
N GLY A 484 -25.67 13.43 -22.20
CA GLY A 484 -25.08 14.27 -21.16
C GLY A 484 -23.56 14.08 -21.02
N TRP A 485 -22.91 13.39 -21.97
CA TRP A 485 -21.47 13.14 -21.95
C TRP A 485 -20.70 14.29 -22.61
N GLY A 486 -19.49 14.53 -22.10
CA GLY A 486 -18.54 15.48 -22.66
C GLY A 486 -17.20 14.82 -22.94
N LEU A 487 -16.56 15.21 -24.03
CA LEU A 487 -15.23 14.80 -24.44
C LEU A 487 -14.39 16.01 -24.84
N GLY A 488 -13.29 16.23 -24.13
CA GLY A 488 -12.18 17.03 -24.60
C GLY A 488 -11.16 16.17 -25.33
N ALA A 489 -10.61 16.69 -26.42
CA ALA A 489 -9.48 16.10 -27.13
C ALA A 489 -8.40 17.17 -27.36
N SER A 490 -7.20 16.90 -26.87
CA SER A 490 -6.04 17.76 -27.01
C SER A 490 -4.96 17.10 -27.87
N PHE A 491 -4.47 17.86 -28.85
CA PHE A 491 -3.57 17.39 -29.90
C PHE A 491 -2.20 18.06 -29.81
N PRO A 492 -1.14 17.46 -30.38
CA PRO A 492 0.17 18.08 -30.40
C PRO A 492 0.17 19.33 -31.31
N TYR A 493 0.90 20.36 -30.91
CA TYR A 493 1.24 21.44 -31.83
C TYR A 493 2.07 20.91 -33.01
N LYS A 494 1.75 21.35 -34.22
CA LYS A 494 2.46 21.00 -35.45
C LYS A 494 2.74 22.26 -36.25
N ALA A 495 4.00 22.45 -36.63
CA ALA A 495 4.43 23.60 -37.41
C ALA A 495 4.00 23.47 -38.88
N GLY A 496 3.62 24.60 -39.50
CA GLY A 496 3.05 24.64 -40.85
C GLY A 496 1.52 24.50 -40.79
N ASN A 497 0.79 25.13 -41.71
CA ASN A 497 -0.68 25.13 -41.71
C ASN A 497 -1.23 23.74 -42.03
N VAL A 498 -1.27 22.86 -41.02
CA VAL A 498 -1.65 21.47 -41.18
C VAL A 498 -2.98 21.20 -40.47
N GLY A 499 -3.99 20.94 -41.29
CA GLY A 499 -5.33 20.57 -40.84
C GLY A 499 -5.36 19.14 -40.31
N LEU A 500 -5.81 18.97 -39.07
CA LEU A 500 -6.27 17.69 -38.53
C LEU A 500 -7.79 17.63 -38.71
N ASN A 501 -8.29 16.57 -39.33
CA ASN A 501 -9.70 16.23 -39.28
C ASN A 501 -9.93 15.23 -38.15
N PHE A 502 -10.83 15.56 -37.24
CA PHE A 502 -11.18 14.72 -36.10
C PHE A 502 -12.70 14.63 -35.95
N THR A 503 -13.16 13.45 -35.56
CA THR A 503 -14.55 13.09 -35.32
C THR A 503 -14.60 12.32 -34.01
N ALA A 504 -15.58 12.60 -33.15
CA ALA A 504 -15.91 11.73 -32.03
C ALA A 504 -17.42 11.56 -31.95
N ALA A 505 -17.90 10.32 -31.98
CA ALA A 505 -19.30 9.98 -31.84
C ALA A 505 -19.55 9.29 -30.49
N ALA A 506 -20.65 9.63 -29.82
CA ALA A 506 -21.06 8.90 -28.63
C ALA A 506 -21.43 7.46 -29.01
N VAL A 507 -20.91 6.48 -28.27
CA VAL A 507 -21.18 5.06 -28.50
C VAL A 507 -22.51 4.69 -27.86
N GLY A 508 -23.35 3.98 -28.62
CA GLY A 508 -24.64 3.45 -28.16
C GLY A 508 -24.95 2.09 -28.77
N GLY A 509 -26.20 1.64 -28.63
CA GLY A 509 -26.64 0.35 -29.18
C GLY A 509 -25.95 -0.86 -28.55
N GLU A 510 -25.80 -1.93 -29.32
CA GLU A 510 -25.21 -3.21 -28.87
C GLU A 510 -23.79 -3.02 -28.33
N THR A 511 -22.94 -2.23 -28.99
CA THR A 511 -21.56 -1.99 -28.53
C THR A 511 -21.50 -1.42 -27.11
N LEU A 512 -22.43 -0.54 -26.73
CA LEU A 512 -22.50 -0.05 -25.36
C LEU A 512 -23.11 -1.09 -24.41
N ALA A 513 -24.11 -1.86 -24.88
CA ALA A 513 -24.71 -2.93 -24.10
C ALA A 513 -23.68 -4.01 -23.73
N ASP A 514 -22.81 -4.38 -24.68
CA ASP A 514 -21.70 -5.33 -24.47
C ASP A 514 -20.75 -4.85 -23.37
N LEU A 515 -20.46 -3.54 -23.28
CA LEU A 515 -19.68 -2.98 -22.17
C LEU A 515 -20.44 -3.13 -20.85
N VAL A 516 -21.72 -2.75 -20.83
CA VAL A 516 -22.56 -2.79 -19.62
C VAL A 516 -22.66 -4.21 -19.05
N ASP A 517 -22.73 -5.22 -19.91
CA ASP A 517 -22.75 -6.64 -19.51
C ASP A 517 -21.45 -7.11 -18.84
N LEU A 518 -20.34 -6.37 -19.00
CA LEU A 518 -19.06 -6.64 -18.32
C LEU A 518 -18.92 -5.91 -16.98
N LEU A 519 -19.79 -4.95 -16.68
CA LEU A 519 -19.67 -4.10 -15.49
C LEU A 519 -20.27 -4.74 -14.25
N GLU A 520 -19.71 -4.40 -13.09
CA GLU A 520 -20.35 -4.71 -11.81
C GLU A 520 -21.68 -3.95 -11.67
N PRO A 521 -22.67 -4.47 -10.92
CA PRO A 521 -24.03 -3.90 -10.87
C PRO A 521 -24.13 -2.42 -10.44
N ASP A 522 -23.13 -1.90 -9.72
CA ASP A 522 -23.05 -0.51 -9.26
C ASP A 522 -22.13 0.38 -10.12
N GLN A 523 -21.42 -0.21 -11.08
CA GLN A 523 -20.50 0.50 -11.96
C GLN A 523 -21.28 1.14 -13.12
N LEU A 524 -21.05 2.43 -13.35
CA LEU A 524 -21.78 3.24 -14.33
C LEU A 524 -20.84 3.69 -15.46
N VAL A 525 -21.33 3.67 -16.70
CA VAL A 525 -20.64 4.33 -17.83
C VAL A 525 -20.76 5.84 -17.67
N LYS A 526 -19.62 6.52 -17.63
CA LYS A 526 -19.49 7.98 -17.50
C LYS A 526 -19.26 8.67 -18.83
N GLY A 527 -18.78 7.93 -19.83
CA GLY A 527 -18.70 8.36 -21.22
C GLY A 527 -18.13 7.26 -22.10
N ALA A 528 -18.63 7.11 -23.32
CA ALA A 528 -18.09 6.20 -24.32
C ALA A 528 -18.09 6.89 -25.69
N TRP A 529 -16.91 6.97 -26.31
CA TRP A 529 -16.69 7.75 -27.53
C TRP A 529 -15.88 6.96 -28.55
N ASP A 530 -16.40 6.87 -29.77
CA ASP A 530 -15.67 6.39 -30.94
C ASP A 530 -14.94 7.57 -31.58
N CYS A 531 -13.63 7.59 -31.40
CA CYS A 531 -12.76 8.67 -31.87
C CYS A 531 -12.09 8.24 -33.17
N ALA A 532 -12.18 9.06 -34.20
CA ALA A 532 -11.50 8.86 -35.46
C ALA A 532 -10.85 10.17 -35.89
N GLY A 533 -9.64 10.08 -36.44
CA GLY A 533 -8.93 11.26 -36.91
C GLY A 533 -7.81 10.94 -37.88
N GLY A 534 -7.45 11.94 -38.67
CA GLY A 534 -6.39 11.83 -39.66
C GLY A 534 -6.19 13.14 -40.40
N GLY A 535 -5.05 13.28 -41.06
CA GLY A 535 -4.71 14.48 -41.81
C GLY A 535 -3.21 14.60 -42.03
N ALA A 536 -2.80 15.55 -42.86
CA ALA A 536 -1.40 15.72 -43.24
C ALA A 536 -0.45 16.05 -42.06
N GLY A 537 -1.01 16.38 -40.88
CA GLY A 537 -0.25 16.87 -39.71
C GLY A 537 -0.19 15.90 -38.55
N TYR A 538 -0.89 14.78 -38.64
CA TYR A 538 -1.02 13.81 -37.57
C TYR A 538 -0.55 12.44 -38.05
N ALA A 539 0.47 11.90 -37.39
CA ALA A 539 1.01 10.58 -37.68
C ALA A 539 0.55 9.57 -36.62
N ALA A 540 0.41 8.30 -37.01
CA ALA A 540 0.19 7.22 -36.05
C ALA A 540 1.28 7.26 -34.96
N GLY A 541 0.87 7.13 -33.70
CA GLY A 541 1.76 7.26 -32.54
C GLY A 541 1.96 8.69 -32.01
N ASP A 542 1.41 9.72 -32.66
CA ASP A 542 1.24 11.03 -32.03
C ASP A 542 0.29 10.90 -30.82
N PRO A 543 0.59 11.53 -29.67
CA PRO A 543 -0.25 11.43 -28.50
C PRO A 543 -1.47 12.33 -28.63
N VAL A 544 -2.63 11.81 -28.21
CA VAL A 544 -3.85 12.59 -27.97
C VAL A 544 -4.18 12.48 -26.51
N TYR A 545 -4.40 13.63 -25.86
CA TYR A 545 -4.81 13.67 -24.47
C TYR A 545 -6.33 13.84 -24.45
N LEU A 546 -7.03 12.75 -24.11
CA LEU A 546 -8.47 12.75 -23.99
C LEU A 546 -8.86 13.16 -22.57
N SER A 547 -9.97 13.88 -22.44
CA SER A 547 -10.59 14.27 -21.18
C SER A 547 -12.07 13.92 -21.23
N PHE A 548 -12.50 12.92 -20.48
CA PHE A 548 -13.91 12.53 -20.37
C PHE A 548 -14.56 13.27 -19.22
N ALA A 549 -15.71 13.89 -19.45
CA ALA A 549 -16.49 14.51 -18.37
C ALA A 549 -17.12 13.39 -17.51
N VAL A 550 -16.59 13.19 -16.31
CA VAL A 550 -17.07 12.17 -15.36
C VAL A 550 -17.85 12.78 -14.20
N GLY A 551 -17.81 14.11 -14.04
CA GLY A 551 -18.48 14.82 -12.96
C GLY A 551 -17.70 14.81 -11.65
N ALA A 552 -18.09 15.71 -10.75
CA ALA A 552 -17.35 15.97 -9.51
C ALA A 552 -17.43 14.81 -8.50
N GLY A 553 -16.46 14.78 -7.58
CA GLY A 553 -16.44 13.84 -6.45
C GLY A 553 -15.82 12.47 -6.74
N LEU A 554 -15.47 12.19 -8.00
CA LEU A 554 -14.70 11.01 -8.37
C LEU A 554 -13.20 11.27 -8.28
N SER A 555 -12.46 10.21 -7.99
CA SER A 555 -11.00 10.17 -7.98
C SER A 555 -10.50 9.03 -8.86
N ARG A 556 -9.19 8.97 -9.12
CA ARG A 556 -8.60 7.93 -9.98
C ARG A 556 -8.98 6.50 -9.56
N LYS A 557 -9.09 6.21 -8.25
CA LYS A 557 -9.45 4.88 -7.74
C LYS A 557 -10.87 4.44 -8.10
N ASP A 558 -11.74 5.41 -8.42
CA ASP A 558 -13.15 5.15 -8.70
C ASP A 558 -13.39 4.88 -10.19
N LEU A 559 -12.34 5.01 -11.03
CA LEU A 559 -12.44 5.00 -12.49
C LEU A 559 -11.78 3.76 -13.10
N GLN A 560 -12.39 3.26 -14.17
CA GLN A 560 -11.79 2.27 -15.06
C GLN A 560 -11.98 2.69 -16.51
N ILE A 561 -10.90 2.56 -17.30
CA ILE A 561 -10.88 2.87 -18.72
C ILE A 561 -11.01 1.58 -19.51
N TRP A 562 -11.73 1.66 -20.61
CA TRP A 562 -11.99 0.55 -21.52
C TRP A 562 -11.66 0.94 -22.95
N HIS A 563 -11.20 -0.03 -23.73
CA HIS A 563 -10.97 0.09 -25.17
C HIS A 563 -11.73 -1.00 -25.90
N PHE A 564 -12.39 -0.65 -26.99
CA PHE A 564 -13.07 -1.58 -27.88
C PHE A 564 -12.26 -1.76 -29.16
N ASP A 565 -11.83 -2.99 -29.44
CA ASP A 565 -10.94 -3.30 -30.57
C ASP A 565 -11.69 -3.56 -31.90
N GLY A 566 -13.02 -3.41 -31.89
CA GLY A 566 -13.91 -3.75 -33.00
C GLY A 566 -14.68 -5.05 -32.79
N ALA A 567 -14.32 -5.85 -31.79
CA ALA A 567 -15.02 -7.08 -31.41
C ALA A 567 -15.36 -7.09 -29.92
N ASP A 568 -14.40 -6.81 -29.04
CA ASP A 568 -14.54 -6.97 -27.60
C ASP A 568 -14.06 -5.73 -26.82
N TRP A 569 -14.69 -5.48 -25.67
CA TRP A 569 -14.21 -4.50 -24.70
C TRP A 569 -13.14 -5.11 -23.81
N THR A 570 -12.03 -4.38 -23.65
CA THR A 570 -10.96 -4.75 -22.72
C THR A 570 -10.59 -3.58 -21.83
N ALA A 571 -10.18 -3.87 -20.59
CA ALA A 571 -9.67 -2.85 -19.70
C ALA A 571 -8.41 -2.22 -20.31
N PHE A 572 -8.42 -0.90 -20.44
CA PHE A 572 -7.29 -0.14 -20.95
C PHE A 572 -6.47 0.40 -19.79
N ASP A 573 -5.21 -0.03 -19.69
CA ASP A 573 -4.28 0.43 -18.65
C ASP A 573 -3.72 1.82 -19.01
N ALA A 574 -4.55 2.84 -18.79
CA ALA A 574 -4.17 4.24 -18.85
C ALA A 574 -3.27 4.60 -17.66
N MET A 575 -1.97 4.29 -17.78
CA MET A 575 -1.02 4.52 -16.68
C MET A 575 -0.95 5.99 -16.22
N ASP A 576 -1.19 6.93 -17.13
CA ASP A 576 -1.25 8.38 -16.87
C ASP A 576 -2.67 8.91 -16.64
N LEU A 577 -3.64 8.06 -16.30
CA LEU A 577 -5.00 8.47 -15.95
C LEU A 577 -4.98 9.45 -14.78
N THR A 578 -5.60 10.61 -14.97
CA THR A 578 -5.84 11.60 -13.94
C THR A 578 -7.35 11.83 -13.76
N CYS A 579 -7.77 12.26 -12.57
CA CYS A 579 -9.15 12.67 -12.31
C CYS A 579 -9.17 14.00 -11.55
N ASN A 580 -9.39 15.09 -12.26
CA ASN A 580 -9.35 16.45 -11.71
C ASN A 580 -10.52 17.28 -12.24
N ASP A 581 -11.18 18.01 -11.33
CA ASP A 581 -12.33 18.88 -11.63
C ASP A 581 -13.45 18.21 -12.47
N GLY A 582 -13.72 16.94 -12.17
CA GLY A 582 -14.73 16.16 -12.87
C GLY A 582 -14.34 15.70 -14.28
N TRP A 583 -13.06 15.78 -14.64
CA TRP A 583 -12.50 15.24 -15.87
C TRP A 583 -11.57 14.06 -15.60
N ALA A 584 -11.85 12.93 -16.25
CA ALA A 584 -10.94 11.80 -16.33
C ALA A 584 -10.07 11.96 -17.58
N SER A 585 -8.76 12.14 -17.43
CA SER A 585 -7.88 12.44 -18.57
C SER A 585 -6.73 11.45 -18.70
N PHE A 586 -6.44 11.00 -19.92
CA PHE A 586 -5.40 10.02 -20.21
C PHE A 586 -4.87 10.16 -21.64
N THR A 587 -3.67 9.65 -21.90
CA THR A 587 -3.07 9.72 -23.24
C THR A 587 -3.33 8.45 -24.04
N ILE A 588 -3.74 8.61 -25.31
CA ILE A 588 -3.80 7.56 -26.32
C ILE A 588 -2.80 7.85 -27.45
N SER A 589 -2.37 6.82 -28.17
CA SER A 589 -1.49 6.93 -29.34
C SER A 589 -2.19 6.62 -30.67
N ASP A 590 -3.34 5.98 -30.58
CA ASP A 590 -4.11 5.49 -31.72
C ASP A 590 -5.58 5.79 -31.47
N PHE A 591 -6.26 6.21 -32.53
CA PHE A 591 -7.68 6.46 -32.47
C PHE A 591 -8.46 5.14 -32.39
N GLY A 592 -9.66 5.21 -31.82
CA GLY A 592 -10.52 4.06 -31.61
C GLY A 592 -11.63 4.40 -30.62
N THR A 593 -12.31 3.37 -30.17
CA THR A 593 -13.42 3.49 -29.23
C THR A 593 -12.93 3.31 -27.80
N TYR A 594 -13.20 4.30 -26.95
CA TYR A 594 -12.81 4.32 -25.55
C TYR A 594 -14.00 4.65 -24.66
N ALA A 595 -14.04 4.06 -23.46
CA ALA A 595 -15.03 4.39 -22.45
C ALA A 595 -14.40 4.57 -21.08
N VAL A 596 -15.05 5.41 -20.27
CA VAL A 596 -14.75 5.58 -18.85
C VAL A 596 -15.96 5.14 -18.06
N THR A 597 -15.71 4.27 -17.10
CA THR A 597 -16.70 3.79 -16.14
C THR A 597 -16.28 4.19 -14.75
N ALA A 598 -17.24 4.29 -13.84
CA ALA A 598 -16.95 4.59 -12.45
C ALA A 598 -17.83 3.77 -11.50
N VAL A 599 -17.25 3.37 -10.38
CA VAL A 599 -18.03 2.90 -9.23
C VAL A 599 -18.27 4.13 -8.34
N PRO A 600 -19.46 4.72 -8.32
CA PRO A 600 -19.75 5.86 -7.46
C PRO A 600 -19.67 5.43 -5.99
N GLU A 601 -19.05 6.23 -5.12
CA GLU A 601 -19.07 5.94 -3.68
C GLU A 601 -20.54 5.82 -3.21
N PRO A 602 -20.87 4.83 -2.35
CA PRO A 602 -22.23 4.64 -1.89
C PRO A 602 -22.71 5.94 -1.23
N GLY A 603 -23.75 6.54 -1.81
CA GLY A 603 -24.23 7.85 -1.38
C GLY A 603 -24.48 7.90 0.12
N THR A 604 -24.25 9.05 0.74
CA THR A 604 -24.49 9.27 2.18
C THR A 604 -25.89 8.86 2.63
N SER A 605 -26.88 8.89 1.74
CA SER A 605 -28.25 8.38 1.95
C SER A 605 -28.33 6.85 2.03
N ALA A 606 -27.53 6.13 1.24
CA ALA A 606 -27.41 4.67 1.30
C ALA A 606 -26.67 4.22 2.57
N LEU A 607 -25.64 4.97 2.98
CA LEU A 607 -24.97 4.80 4.28
C LEU A 607 -25.91 5.10 5.46
N LEU A 608 -26.73 6.17 5.38
CA LEU A 608 -27.74 6.47 6.39
C LEU A 608 -28.85 5.41 6.43
N ALA A 609 -29.27 4.88 5.28
CA ALA A 609 -30.25 3.80 5.21
C ALA A 609 -29.69 2.48 5.78
N ALA A 610 -28.44 2.14 5.46
CA ALA A 610 -27.75 0.98 6.04
C ALA A 610 -27.52 1.15 7.55
N ALA A 611 -27.17 2.35 8.01
CA ALA A 611 -27.05 2.66 9.43
C ALA A 611 -28.41 2.61 10.16
N LEU A 612 -29.50 3.05 9.52
CA LEU A 612 -30.86 2.93 10.05
C LEU A 612 -31.31 1.46 10.11
N VAL A 613 -31.01 0.65 9.10
CA VAL A 613 -31.30 -0.80 9.11
C VAL A 613 -30.50 -1.51 10.20
N CYS A 614 -29.21 -1.20 10.35
CA CYS A 614 -28.38 -1.72 11.45
C CYS A 614 -28.87 -1.25 12.83
N ALA A 615 -29.30 0.01 12.97
CA ALA A 615 -29.87 0.53 14.21
C ALA A 615 -31.20 -0.16 14.56
N VAL A 616 -32.06 -0.41 13.57
CA VAL A 616 -33.33 -1.15 13.76
C VAL A 616 -33.05 -2.61 14.16
N ILE A 617 -32.07 -3.27 13.54
CA ILE A 617 -31.66 -4.65 13.91
C ILE A 617 -31.06 -4.70 15.33
N CYS A 618 -30.25 -3.71 15.72
CA CYS A 618 -29.71 -3.60 17.08
C CYS A 618 -30.78 -3.33 18.14
N VAL A 619 -31.81 -2.53 17.82
CA VAL A 619 -32.96 -2.30 18.72
C VAL A 619 -33.83 -3.55 18.86
N TRP A 620 -33.96 -4.35 17.80
CA TRP A 620 -34.68 -5.63 17.85
C TRP A 620 -33.93 -6.73 18.61
N ARG A 621 -32.60 -6.76 18.55
CA ARG A 621 -31.77 -7.69 19.33
C ARG A 621 -31.71 -7.37 20.83
N LYS A 622 -31.91 -6.11 21.25
CA LYS A 622 -32.01 -5.73 22.67
C LYS A 622 -33.39 -6.01 23.30
N ARG A 623 -34.39 -6.41 22.51
CA ARG A 623 -35.77 -6.69 22.97
C ARG A 623 -36.14 -8.18 22.94
N ARG A 624 -35.19 -9.09 22.79
CA ARG A 624 -35.39 -10.54 22.96
C ARG A 624 -34.56 -11.08 24.09
#